data_AF-A0A653IN73-F1
#
_entry.id   AF-A0A653IN73-F1
#
_cell.length_a   1.000
_cell.length_b   1.000
_cell.length_c   1.000
_cell.angle_alpha   90.00
_cell.angle_beta   90.00
_cell.angle_gamma   90.00
#
_symmetry.space_group_name_H-M   'P 1'
#
loop_
_entity.id
_entity.type
_entity.pdbx_description
1 polymer ?
#
loop_
_entity_poly.entity_id
_entity_poly.type
_entity_poly.pdbx_seq_one_letter_code
_entity_poly.pdbx_strand_id
1 'polypeptide(L)' 'MARQEVDPARGRFFTIQAVRLAGVAFVVVGMLIASHRIALPGRLPSWLGYLLIVNGLVDVFVIPVRLARKWRSPE' A
#
# COMPACT_ATOMS: atom_id res chain seq x y z
N MET A 1 -26.89 4.86 -27.27
CA MET A 1 -25.60 4.87 -26.54
C MET A 1 -25.81 4.15 -25.22
N ALA A 2 -25.47 2.86 -25.15
CA ALA A 2 -25.53 2.11 -23.90
C ALA A 2 -24.53 2.72 -22.92
N ARG A 3 -25.00 3.25 -21.79
CA ARG A 3 -24.10 3.64 -20.69
C ARG A 3 -23.41 2.35 -20.26
N GLN A 4 -22.13 2.21 -20.52
CA GLN A 4 -21.37 1.12 -19.94
C GLN A 4 -21.37 1.34 -18.43
N GLU A 5 -22.19 0.59 -17.72
CA GLU A 5 -22.16 0.54 -16.27
C GLU A 5 -20.79 -0.03 -15.90
N VAL A 6 -19.87 0.86 -15.51
CA VAL A 6 -18.53 0.48 -15.06
C VAL A 6 -18.74 -0.45 -13.87
N ASP A 7 -18.43 -1.74 -14.06
CA ASP A 7 -18.57 -2.75 -13.02
C ASP A 7 -17.80 -2.28 -11.76
N PRO A 8 -18.51 -1.93 -10.67
CA PRO A 8 -17.88 -1.42 -9.47
C PRO A 8 -16.94 -2.47 -8.84
N ALA A 9 -17.09 -3.76 -9.15
CA ALA A 9 -16.20 -4.81 -8.69
C ALA A 9 -14.78 -4.69 -9.27
N ARG A 10 -14.65 -4.30 -10.55
CA ARG A 10 -13.34 -4.08 -11.18
C ARG A 10 -12.59 -2.91 -10.53
N GLY A 11 -13.29 -1.82 -10.24
CA GLY A 11 -12.71 -0.66 -9.55
C GLY A 11 -12.18 -1.04 -8.17
N ARG A 12 -12.99 -1.76 -7.38
CA ARG A 12 -12.63 -2.24 -6.04
C ARG A 12 -11.39 -3.14 -6.05
N PHE A 13 -11.35 -4.10 -6.98
CA PHE A 13 -10.19 -4.99 -7.13
C PHE A 13 -8.92 -4.20 -7.45
N PHE A 14 -9.00 -3.28 -8.42
CA PHE A 14 -7.85 -2.46 -8.80
C PHE A 14 -7.33 -1.61 -7.64
N THR A 15 -8.22 -0.98 -6.87
CA THR A 15 -7.84 -0.22 -5.69
C THR A 15 -7.13 -1.09 -4.63
N ILE A 16 -7.66 -2.27 -4.32
CA ILE A 16 -7.04 -3.20 -3.35
C ILE A 16 -5.63 -3.58 -3.83
N GLN A 17 -5.48 -3.89 -5.11
CA GLN A 17 -4.18 -4.29 -5.66
C GLN A 17 -3.19 -3.11 -5.70
N ALA A 18 -3.65 -1.90 -6.04
CA ALA A 18 -2.83 -0.69 -6.02
C ALA A 18 -2.30 -0.40 -4.60
N VAL A 19 -3.15 -0.52 -3.57
CA VAL A 19 -2.74 -0.35 -2.16
C VAL A 19 -1.69 -1.40 -1.76
N ARG A 20 -1.88 -2.66 -2.15
CA ARG A 20 -0.89 -3.71 -1.86
C ARG A 20 0.43 -3.44 -2.56
N LEU A 21 0.41 -3.01 -3.82
CA LEU A 21 1.62 -2.69 -4.56
C LEU A 21 2.36 -1.51 -3.94
N ALA A 22 1.63 -0.46 -3.54
CA ALA A 22 2.20 0.69 -2.83
C ALA A 22 2.83 0.27 -1.49
N GLY A 23 2.15 -0.58 -0.71
CA GLY A 23 2.69 -1.08 0.55
C GLY A 23 3.96 -1.92 0.36
N VAL A 24 4.02 -2.79 -0.67
CA VAL A 24 5.25 -3.52 -1.01
C VAL A 24 6.38 -2.56 -1.39
N ALA A 25 6.08 -1.53 -2.19
CA ALA A 25 7.07 -0.51 -2.55
C ALA A 25 7.62 0.21 -1.31
N PHE A 26 6.76 0.55 -0.34
CA PHE A 26 7.19 1.14 0.93
C PHE A 26 8.07 0.22 1.76
N VAL A 27 7.76 -1.08 1.82
CA VAL A 27 8.63 -2.07 2.49
C VAL A 27 10.00 -2.12 1.83
N VAL A 28 10.06 -2.22 0.49
CA VAL A 28 11.33 -2.27 -0.25
C VAL A 28 12.14 -1.00 -0.03
N VAL A 29 11.54 0.18 -0.16
CA VAL A 29 12.21 1.46 0.08
C VAL A 29 12.69 1.56 1.53
N GLY A 30 11.86 1.15 2.49
CA GLY A 30 12.21 1.15 3.91
C GLY A 30 13.39 0.22 4.22
N MET A 31 13.45 -0.96 3.59
CA MET A 31 14.59 -1.88 3.70
C MET A 31 15.87 -1.28 3.12
N LEU A 32 15.77 -0.57 1.99
CA LEU A 32 16.92 0.10 1.38
C LEU A 32 17.46 1.23 2.28
N ILE A 33 16.57 1.98 2.96
CA ILE A 33 16.96 3.01 3.94
C ILE A 33 17.60 2.36 5.18
N ALA A 34 16.97 1.33 5.73
CA ALA A 34 17.43 0.64 6.94
C ALA A 34 18.78 -0.06 6.74
N SER A 35 19.06 -0.52 5.52
CA SER A 35 20.33 -1.17 5.15
C SER A 35 21.45 -0.18 4.79
N HIS A 36 21.19 1.14 4.81
CA HIS A 36 22.14 2.19 4.43
C HIS A 36 22.75 2.01 3.04
N ARG A 37 22.05 1.27 2.16
CA ARG A 37 22.51 0.97 0.79
C ARG A 37 22.30 2.13 -0.17
N ILE A 38 21.42 3.07 0.18
CA ILE A 38 21.18 4.29 -0.59
C ILE A 38 21.90 5.46 0.08
N ALA A 39 22.83 6.06 -0.64
CA ALA A 39 23.42 7.36 -0.31
C ALA A 39 22.37 8.45 -0.55
N LEU A 40 21.34 8.49 0.28
CA LEU A 40 20.37 9.59 0.29
C LEU A 40 21.11 10.87 0.72
N PRO A 41 20.92 12.01 0.01
CA PRO A 41 21.51 13.28 0.39
C PRO A 41 20.87 13.73 1.70
N GLY A 42 21.61 13.57 2.80
CA GLY A 42 21.13 13.77 4.16
C GLY A 42 21.13 12.45 4.92
N ARG A 43 21.76 12.44 6.11
CA ARG A 43 21.75 11.33 7.06
C ARG A 43 20.29 11.03 7.45
N LEU A 44 19.60 10.23 6.65
CA LEU A 44 18.25 9.81 6.98
C LEU A 44 18.37 8.80 8.13
N PRO A 45 17.74 9.03 9.28
CA PRO A 45 17.87 8.13 10.42
C PRO A 45 17.34 6.74 10.09
N SER A 46 18.02 5.69 10.54
CA SER A 46 17.64 4.29 10.26
C SER A 46 16.23 3.95 10.76
N TRP A 47 15.76 4.61 11.83
CA TRP A 47 14.42 4.44 12.38
C TRP A 47 13.31 4.83 11.40
N LEU A 48 13.57 5.78 10.48
CA LEU A 48 12.61 6.15 9.44
C LEU A 48 12.36 5.00 8.46
N GLY A 49 13.41 4.24 8.13
CA GLY A 49 13.29 3.04 7.30
C GLY A 49 12.41 1.97 7.96
N TYR A 50 12.58 1.75 9.27
CA TYR A 50 11.74 0.82 10.02
C TYR A 50 10.27 1.27 10.09
N LEU A 51 9.99 2.56 10.29
CA LEU A 51 8.63 3.08 10.23
C LEU A 51 7.99 2.87 8.87
N LEU A 52 8.75 3.08 7.79
CA LEU A 52 8.25 2.89 6.43
C LEU A 52 7.95 1.42 6.13
N ILE A 53 8.78 0.49 6.65
CA ILE A 53 8.51 -0.95 6.56
C ILE A 53 7.22 -1.30 7.28
N VAL A 54 7.05 -0.85 8.53
CA VAL A 54 5.85 -1.13 9.32
C VAL A 54 4.60 -0.57 8.63
N ASN A 55 4.68 0.67 8.12
CA ASN A 55 3.59 1.29 7.38
C ASN A 55 3.25 0.50 6.11
N GLY A 56 4.25 0.11 5.31
CA GLY A 56 4.05 -0.71 4.12
C GLY A 56 3.40 -2.06 4.43
N LEU A 57 3.77 -2.71 5.54
CA LEU A 57 3.12 -3.95 5.98
C LEU A 57 1.65 -3.71 6.37
N VAL A 58 1.35 -2.61 7.05
CA VAL A 58 -0.04 -2.22 7.36
C VAL A 58 -0.84 -2.00 6.08
N ASP A 59 -0.27 -1.36 5.07
CA ASP A 59 -0.91 -1.15 3.78
C ASP A 59 -1.10 -2.46 3.00
N VAL A 60 -0.18 -3.43 3.09
CA VAL A 60 -0.32 -4.72 2.42
C VAL A 60 -1.36 -5.62 3.07
N PHE A 61 -1.48 -5.60 4.40
CA PHE A 61 -2.26 -6.59 5.14
C PHE A 61 -3.52 -6.03 5.81
N VAL A 62 -3.48 -4.80 6.33
CA VAL A 62 -4.57 -4.26 7.16
C VAL A 62 -5.54 -3.43 6.32
N ILE A 63 -5.02 -2.48 5.53
CA ILE A 63 -5.85 -1.60 4.70
C ILE A 63 -6.73 -2.37 3.71
N PRO A 64 -6.25 -3.34 2.91
CA PRO A 64 -7.08 -4.07 1.96
C PRO A 64 -8.17 -4.89 2.66
N VAL A 65 -7.90 -5.46 3.85
CA VAL A 65 -8.91 -6.17 4.63
C VAL A 65 -10.00 -5.21 5.14
N ARG A 66 -9.60 -4.02 5.63
CA ARG A 66 -10.54 -2.97 6.04
C ARG A 66 -11.39 -2.49 4.85
N LEU A 67 -10.77 -2.28 3.70
CA LEU A 67 -11.43 -1.80 2.49
C LEU A 67 -12.41 -2.84 1.93
N ALA A 68 -11.98 -4.11 1.90
CA ALA A 68 -12.83 -5.23 1.52
C ALA A 68 -14.03 -5.38 2.45
N ARG A 69 -13.83 -5.28 3.78
CA ARG A 69 -14.93 -5.32 4.77
C ARG A 69 -15.91 -4.16 4.56
N LYS A 70 -15.40 -2.94 4.34
CA LYS A 70 -16.23 -1.75 4.11
C LYS A 70 -17.14 -1.93 2.89
N TRP A 71 -16.61 -2.50 1.80
CA TRP A 71 -17.37 -2.74 0.57
C TRP A 71 -18.22 -4.01 0.58
N ARG A 72 -18.06 -4.86 1.60
CA ARG A 72 -18.88 -6.06 1.81
C ARG A 72 -20.19 -5.77 2.55
N SER A 73 -20.57 -4.51 2.76
CA SER A 73 -21.78 -4.16 3.51
C SER A 73 -22.97 -3.93 2.56
N PRO A 74 -23.85 -4.92 2.41
CA PRO A 74 -25.29 -4.75 2.42
C PRO A 74 -25.80 -5.19 3.81
N GLU A 75 -26.00 -4.22 4.71
CA GLU A 75 -27.05 -4.31 5.73
C GLU A 75 -28.13 -3.29 5.34
#